data_AF-A0A961UZ51-F1
#
_entry.id   AF-A0A961UZ51-F1
#
_cell.length_a   1.000
_cell.length_b   1.000
_cell.length_c   1.000
_cell.angle_alpha   90.00
_cell.angle_beta   90.00
_cell.angle_gamma   90.00
#
_symmetry.space_group_name_H-M   'P 1'
#
loop_
_entity.id
_entity.type
_entity.pdbx_description
1 polymer ?
#
loop_
_entity_poly.entity_id
_entity_poly.type
_entity_poly.pdbx_seq_one_letter_code
_entity_poly.pdbx_strand_id
1 'polypeptide(L)'
;HAKNAYWFGSQLSIEETRDLAPHQNATGLQVTSAVLAGMVWALENPDAGIVETDEMDYRRCLAVQTPYLGPVKGYYTDWTPLSDRPGFFPEDIDENDPWQFRNILVR
;
A
#
# COMPACT_ATOMS: atom_id res chain seq x y z
N HIS A 1 10.32 -12.15 -3.65
CA HIS A 1 11.07 -11.97 -4.93
C HIS A 1 12.57 -12.10 -4.66
N ALA A 2 13.46 -12.04 -5.67
CA ALA A 2 14.91 -12.25 -5.47
C ALA A 2 15.58 -11.27 -4.48
N LYS A 3 15.07 -10.04 -4.36
CA LYS A 3 15.50 -9.05 -3.34
C LYS A 3 14.76 -9.18 -1.99
N ASN A 4 14.33 -10.39 -1.64
CA ASN A 4 13.48 -10.70 -0.49
C ASN A 4 12.11 -9.98 -0.51
N ALA A 5 11.98 -8.84 0.20
CA ALA A 5 10.75 -8.06 0.32
C ALA A 5 10.94 -6.58 -0.05
N TYR A 6 9.89 -5.99 -0.61
CA TYR A 6 9.82 -4.58 -0.98
C TYR A 6 8.48 -4.00 -0.55
N TRP A 7 8.52 -2.98 0.29
CA TRP A 7 7.35 -2.18 0.64
C TRP A 7 7.34 -0.91 -0.20
N PHE A 8 6.18 -0.56 -0.76
CA PHE A 8 5.97 0.69 -1.49
C PHE A 8 4.65 1.31 -1.05
N GLY A 9 4.68 2.58 -0.65
CA GLY A 9 3.47 3.24 -0.18
C GLY A 9 3.67 4.66 0.33
N SER A 10 2.54 5.24 0.74
CA SER A 10 2.42 6.57 1.33
C SER A 10 2.75 6.55 2.82
N GLN A 11 3.43 7.60 3.28
CA GLN A 11 3.71 7.89 4.70
C GLN A 11 3.10 9.23 5.13
N LEU A 12 1.93 9.58 4.57
CA LEU A 12 1.20 10.82 4.87
C LEU A 12 1.00 11.04 6.38
N SER A 13 1.47 12.18 6.88
CA SER A 13 1.30 12.59 8.28
C SER A 13 -0.02 13.34 8.49
N ILE A 14 -0.45 13.45 9.75
CA ILE A 14 -1.64 14.24 10.10
C ILE A 14 -1.37 15.75 9.99
N GLU A 15 -0.13 16.18 10.22
CA GLU A 15 0.31 17.56 10.06
C GLU A 15 0.19 17.98 8.60
N GLU A 16 0.78 17.21 7.68
CA GLU A 16 0.71 17.49 6.24
C GLU A 16 -0.74 17.42 5.73
N THR A 17 -1.54 16.48 6.24
CA THR A 17 -2.97 16.41 5.89
C THR A 17 -3.71 17.69 6.23
N ARG A 18 -3.47 18.26 7.42
CA ARG A 18 -4.14 19.49 7.86
C ARG A 18 -3.78 20.70 7.01
N ASP A 19 -2.56 20.73 6.47
CA ASP A 19 -2.11 21.79 5.56
C ASP A 19 -2.70 21.64 4.15
N LEU A 20 -2.91 20.41 3.70
CA LEU A 20 -3.38 20.10 2.34
C LEU A 20 -4.90 20.15 2.18
N ALA A 21 -5.67 19.59 3.11
CA ALA A 21 -7.11 19.45 2.96
C ALA A 21 -7.86 19.49 4.30
N PRO A 22 -8.90 20.33 4.42
CA PRO A 22 -9.64 20.47 5.68
C PRO A 22 -10.54 19.25 5.96
N HIS A 23 -11.04 19.18 7.20
CA HIS A 23 -12.10 18.27 7.65
C HIS A 23 -11.81 16.76 7.57
N GLN A 24 -10.54 16.36 7.55
CA GLN A 24 -10.16 14.96 7.51
C GLN A 24 -8.83 14.70 8.22
N ASN A 25 -8.60 13.43 8.58
CA ASN A 25 -7.31 12.94 9.07
C ASN A 25 -6.53 12.27 7.92
N ALA A 26 -5.30 11.82 8.19
CA ALA A 26 -4.44 11.22 7.16
C ALA A 26 -5.08 10.00 6.48
N THR A 27 -5.76 9.15 7.25
CA THR A 27 -6.50 8.00 6.69
C THR A 27 -7.61 8.46 5.75
N GLY A 28 -8.36 9.50 6.12
CA GLY A 28 -9.40 10.08 5.28
C GLY A 28 -8.85 10.66 3.99
N LEU A 29 -7.74 11.42 4.06
CA LEU A 29 -7.15 12.06 2.88
C LEU A 29 -6.60 11.04 1.87
N GLN A 30 -6.05 9.92 2.34
CA GLN A 30 -5.64 8.83 1.44
C GLN A 30 -6.82 8.26 0.64
N VAL A 31 -8.00 8.15 1.26
CA VAL A 31 -9.21 7.63 0.60
C VAL A 31 -9.85 8.67 -0.32
N THR A 32 -10.06 9.90 0.17
CA THR A 32 -10.74 10.94 -0.61
C THR A 32 -9.95 11.34 -1.85
N SER A 33 -8.61 11.38 -1.76
CA SER A 33 -7.74 11.60 -2.91
C SER A 33 -7.78 10.46 -3.93
N ALA A 34 -7.96 9.20 -3.50
CA ALA A 34 -8.15 8.06 -4.40
C ALA A 34 -9.48 8.19 -5.17
N VAL A 35 -10.55 8.58 -4.47
CA VAL A 35 -11.85 8.86 -5.10
C VAL A 35 -11.73 9.99 -6.12
N LEU A 36 -11.03 11.09 -5.79
CA LEU A 36 -10.76 12.19 -6.71
C LEU A 36 -10.04 11.69 -7.98
N ALA A 37 -8.99 10.89 -7.82
CA ALA A 37 -8.26 10.30 -8.94
C ALA A 37 -9.14 9.39 -9.80
N GLY A 38 -10.00 8.58 -9.19
CA GLY A 38 -10.97 7.76 -9.88
C GLY A 38 -12.00 8.57 -10.66
N MET A 39 -12.52 9.65 -10.09
CA MET A 39 -13.44 10.55 -10.78
C MET A 39 -12.79 11.24 -11.98
N VAL A 40 -11.55 11.71 -11.85
CA VAL A 40 -10.80 12.29 -12.99
C VAL A 40 -10.62 11.24 -14.09
N TRP A 41 -10.18 10.03 -13.74
CA TRP A 41 -9.99 8.96 -14.71
C TRP A 41 -11.31 8.58 -15.41
N ALA A 42 -12.42 8.49 -14.68
CA ALA A 42 -13.73 8.18 -15.25
C ALA A 42 -14.22 9.27 -16.21
N LEU A 43 -13.96 10.55 -15.92
CA LEU A 43 -14.27 11.65 -16.84
C LEU A 43 -13.41 11.62 -18.10
N GLU A 44 -12.16 11.15 -18.00
CA GLU A 44 -11.25 10.98 -19.14
C GLU A 44 -11.54 9.72 -19.97
N ASN A 45 -12.20 8.73 -19.37
CA ASN A 45 -12.51 7.42 -19.98
C ASN A 45 -14.00 7.06 -19.79
N PRO A 46 -14.94 7.87 -20.32
CA PRO A 46 -16.37 7.76 -19.96
C PRO A 46 -17.05 6.47 -20.46
N ASP A 47 -16.51 5.85 -21.50
CA ASP A 47 -17.10 4.67 -22.15
C ASP A 47 -16.41 3.35 -21.76
N ALA A 48 -15.60 3.36 -20.69
CA ALA A 48 -14.82 2.18 -20.26
C ALA A 48 -15.68 1.05 -19.62
N GLY A 49 -16.97 1.29 -19.37
CA GLY A 49 -17.86 0.33 -18.72
C GLY A 49 -17.65 0.24 -17.21
N ILE A 50 -17.99 -0.92 -16.63
CA ILE A 50 -17.70 -1.22 -15.22
C ILE A 50 -16.26 -1.71 -15.13
N VAL A 51 -15.46 -1.02 -14.33
CA VAL A 51 -14.04 -1.32 -14.15
C VAL A 51 -13.65 -1.35 -12.67
N GLU A 52 -12.59 -2.09 -12.36
CA GLU A 52 -11.90 -2.08 -11.07
C GLU A 52 -10.61 -1.25 -11.14
N THR A 53 -10.00 -0.96 -9.97
CA THR A 53 -8.77 -0.15 -9.89
C THR A 53 -7.59 -0.73 -10.66
N ASP A 54 -7.53 -2.06 -10.80
CA ASP A 54 -6.48 -2.77 -11.53
C ASP A 54 -6.56 -2.58 -13.05
N GLU A 55 -7.71 -2.13 -13.55
CA GLU A 55 -7.97 -1.90 -14.98
C GLU A 55 -7.76 -0.42 -15.38
N MET A 56 -7.57 0.46 -14.39
CA MET A 56 -7.36 1.90 -14.60
C MET A 56 -5.89 2.22 -14.93
N ASP A 57 -5.64 3.34 -15.61
CA ASP A 57 -4.27 3.83 -15.81
C ASP A 57 -3.70 4.32 -14.48
N TYR A 58 -2.94 3.43 -13.82
CA TYR A 58 -2.34 3.70 -12.52
C TYR A 58 -1.43 4.94 -12.52
N ARG A 59 -0.77 5.28 -13.64
CA ARG A 59 0.09 6.47 -13.72
C ARG A 59 -0.76 7.72 -13.72
N ARG A 60 -1.88 7.71 -14.45
CA ARG A 60 -2.81 8.85 -14.46
C ARG A 60 -3.44 9.05 -13.10
N CYS A 61 -3.94 7.98 -12.48
CA CYS A 61 -4.53 8.04 -11.14
C CYS A 61 -3.51 8.53 -10.11
N LEU A 62 -2.28 7.99 -10.10
CA LEU A 62 -1.23 8.46 -9.19
C LEU A 62 -0.80 9.90 -9.47
N ALA A 63 -0.76 10.35 -10.73
CA ALA A 63 -0.44 11.74 -11.03
C ALA A 63 -1.46 12.72 -10.41
N VAL A 64 -2.73 12.33 -10.31
CA VAL A 64 -3.77 13.09 -9.62
C VAL A 64 -3.67 12.96 -8.11
N GLN A 65 -3.39 11.77 -7.60
CA GLN A 65 -3.44 11.47 -6.17
C GLN A 65 -2.18 11.88 -5.40
N THR A 66 -0.99 11.78 -6.02
CA THR A 66 0.32 11.98 -5.36
C THR A 66 0.45 13.27 -4.55
N PRO A 67 -0.09 14.43 -4.97
CA PRO A 67 -0.07 15.65 -4.16
C PRO A 67 -0.70 15.52 -2.77
N TYR A 68 -1.52 14.49 -2.53
CA TYR A 68 -2.24 14.24 -1.29
C TYR A 68 -1.72 13.03 -0.49
N LEU A 69 -0.60 12.43 -0.90
CA LEU A 69 -0.06 11.20 -0.30
C LEU A 69 1.17 11.43 0.58
N GLY A 70 1.63 12.67 0.71
CA GLY A 70 2.89 12.97 1.38
C GLY A 70 4.05 12.18 0.76
N PRO A 71 5.03 11.71 1.57
CA PRO A 71 6.12 10.91 1.06
C PRO A 71 5.64 9.55 0.53
N VAL A 72 5.76 9.32 -0.77
CA VAL A 72 5.57 8.01 -1.41
C VAL A 72 6.94 7.39 -1.65
N LYS A 73 7.25 6.29 -0.96
CA LYS A 73 8.59 5.72 -0.93
C LYS A 73 8.59 4.21 -1.05
N GLY A 74 9.73 3.68 -1.49
CA GLY A 74 10.02 2.27 -1.59
C GLY A 74 11.17 1.85 -0.68
N TYR A 75 11.00 0.75 0.03
CA TYR A 75 11.99 0.21 0.97
C TYR A 75 12.18 -1.28 0.76
N TYR A 76 13.42 -1.71 0.57
CA TYR A 76 13.79 -3.12 0.64
C TYR A 76 14.10 -3.51 2.08
N THR A 77 13.84 -4.76 2.44
CA THR A 77 14.20 -5.32 3.75
C THR A 77 14.59 -6.79 3.64
N ASP A 78 15.52 -7.21 4.50
CA ASP A 78 15.92 -8.61 4.67
C ASP A 78 15.02 -9.34 5.69
N TRP A 79 14.07 -8.63 6.31
CA TRP A 79 13.10 -9.25 7.23
C TRP A 79 12.29 -10.36 6.54
N THR A 80 12.06 -11.44 7.27
CA THR A 80 11.14 -12.52 6.87
C THR A 80 10.24 -12.88 8.05
N PRO A 81 9.12 -13.58 7.82
CA PRO A 81 8.30 -14.12 8.90
C PRO A 81 9.03 -15.07 9.86
N LEU A 82 10.22 -15.57 9.50
CA LEU A 82 11.07 -16.41 10.34
C LEU A 82 12.15 -15.63 11.11
N SER A 83 12.24 -14.30 10.94
CA SER A 83 13.17 -13.49 11.71
C SER A 83 12.91 -13.66 13.22
N ASP A 84 13.97 -13.97 13.97
CA ASP A 84 13.95 -14.25 15.42
C ASP A 84 13.10 -15.47 15.83
N ARG A 85 12.90 -16.45 14.93
CA ARG A 85 12.16 -17.71 15.19
C ARG A 85 12.99 -18.96 14.88
N PRO A 86 12.73 -20.10 15.56
CA PRO A 86 11.76 -20.28 16.64
C PRO A 86 12.24 -19.64 17.95
N GLY A 87 11.29 -19.26 18.81
CA GLY A 87 11.58 -18.75 20.14
C GLY A 87 11.86 -19.85 21.17
N PHE A 88 11.30 -19.70 22.37
CA PHE A 88 11.46 -20.68 23.46
C PHE A 88 10.53 -21.90 23.35
N PHE A 89 9.51 -21.84 22.49
CA PHE A 89 8.53 -22.90 22.31
C PHE A 89 8.64 -23.47 20.89
N PRO A 90 8.36 -24.77 20.69
CA PRO A 90 8.28 -25.34 19.36
C PRO A 90 7.20 -24.64 18.52
N GLU A 91 7.52 -24.35 17.26
CA GLU A 91 6.62 -23.71 16.31
C GLU A 91 6.48 -24.55 15.04
N ASP A 92 5.28 -24.52 14.45
CA ASP A 92 4.97 -25.21 13.20
C ASP A 92 5.44 -24.38 11.98
N ILE A 93 6.74 -24.36 11.72
CA ILE A 93 7.37 -23.52 10.68
C ILE A 93 7.92 -24.32 9.50
N ASP A 94 8.08 -23.64 8.36
CA ASP A 94 8.81 -24.13 7.19
C ASP A 94 10.07 -23.29 6.96
N GLU A 95 11.24 -23.86 7.29
CA GLU A 95 12.55 -23.21 7.16
C GLU A 95 13.05 -23.14 5.70
N ASN A 96 12.50 -23.94 4.78
CA ASN A 96 12.95 -23.96 3.39
C ASN A 96 12.36 -22.81 2.57
N ASP A 97 11.22 -22.28 3.00
CA ASP A 97 10.56 -21.14 2.38
C ASP A 97 9.99 -20.19 3.44
N PRO A 98 10.75 -19.15 3.82
CA PRO A 98 10.35 -18.21 4.87
C PRO A 98 9.01 -17.51 4.63
N TRP A 99 8.58 -17.36 3.36
CA TRP A 99 7.36 -16.63 2.99
C TRP A 99 6.11 -17.51 2.91
N GLN A 100 6.22 -18.79 3.26
CA GLN A 100 5.05 -19.66 3.37
C GLN A 100 4.01 -19.05 4.32
N PHE A 101 2.73 -19.11 3.92
CA PHE A 101 1.63 -18.61 4.74
C PHE A 101 1.59 -19.27 6.12
N ARG A 102 2.07 -20.51 6.23
CA ARG A 102 2.30 -21.24 7.49
C ARG A 102 3.13 -20.42 8.49
N ASN A 103 4.15 -19.70 8.02
CA ASN A 103 5.04 -18.90 8.85
C ASN A 103 4.45 -17.52 9.18
N ILE A 104 3.54 -17.00 8.34
CA ILE A 104 2.91 -15.67 8.54
C ILE A 104 1.76 -15.74 9.55
N LEU A 105 0.94 -16.79 9.47
CA LEU A 105 -0.21 -16.95 10.33
C LEU A 105 0.23 -17.22 11.78
N VAL A 106 -0.14 -16.33 12.70
CA VAL A 106 0.00 -16.56 14.15
C VAL A 106 -1.01 -17.63 14.56
N ARG A 107 -0.53 -18.70 15.18
CA ARG A 107 -1.30 -19.88 15.57
C ARG A 107 -1.17 -20.17 17.06
#